data_AF-A0A2R9STT3-F1
#
_entry.id   AF-A0A2R9STT3-F1
#
_cell.length_a   1.000
_cell.length_b   1.000
_cell.length_c   1.000
_cell.angle_alpha   90.00
_cell.angle_beta   90.00
_cell.angle_gamma   90.00
#
_symmetry.space_group_name_H-M   'P 1'
#
loop_
_entity.id
_entity.type
_entity.pdbx_description
1 polymer ?
#
loop_
_entity_poly.entity_id
_entity_poly.type
_entity_poly.pdbx_seq_one_letter_code
_entity_poly.pdbx_strand_id
1 'polypeptide(L)'
;MNEIINMIMSLFEKLTDEEKASINSALSGLFERPIPCFISELSTFNEEELVVTKNTINGLILTRENVPDLLEAYERLKNKDLPQKVSFGHLTVD
;
A
#
# COMPACT_ATOMS: atom_id res chain seq x y z
N MET A 1 -16.26 -10.66 3.57
CA MET A 1 -15.20 -11.65 3.23
C MET A 1 -14.94 -11.70 1.72
N ASN A 2 -15.91 -12.12 0.88
CA ASN A 2 -15.73 -12.16 -0.58
C ASN A 2 -15.38 -10.80 -1.22
N GLU A 3 -15.94 -9.70 -0.71
CA GLU A 3 -15.61 -8.36 -1.22
C GLU A 3 -14.12 -8.02 -1.04
N ILE A 4 -13.54 -8.33 0.12
CA ILE A 4 -12.10 -8.08 0.39
C ILE A 4 -11.24 -8.95 -0.52
N ILE A 5 -11.60 -10.22 -0.73
CA ILE A 5 -10.89 -11.11 -1.65
C ILE A 5 -10.91 -10.54 -3.07
N ASN A 6 -12.07 -10.08 -3.56
CA ASN A 6 -12.17 -9.46 -4.88
C ASN A 6 -11.33 -8.18 -5.00
N MET A 7 -11.28 -7.37 -3.94
CA MET A 7 -10.40 -6.19 -3.90
C MET A 7 -8.92 -6.58 -3.95
N ILE A 8 -8.51 -7.59 -3.18
CA ILE A 8 -7.14 -8.11 -3.20
C ILE A 8 -6.78 -8.60 -4.59
N MET A 9 -7.66 -9.37 -5.25
CA MET A 9 -7.44 -9.84 -6.62
C MET A 9 -7.24 -8.68 -7.59
N SER A 10 -8.13 -7.69 -7.56
CA SER A 10 -8.03 -6.50 -8.43
C SER A 10 -6.75 -5.69 -8.18
N LEU A 11 -6.30 -5.58 -6.93
CA LEU A 11 -5.03 -4.91 -6.62
C LEU A 11 -3.83 -5.75 -7.09
N PHE A 12 -3.89 -7.06 -6.90
CA PHE A 12 -2.81 -7.98 -7.26
C PHE A 12 -2.59 -8.06 -8.77
N GLU A 13 -3.64 -7.90 -9.58
CA GLU A 13 -3.55 -7.81 -11.05
C GLU A 13 -2.75 -6.59 -11.53
N LYS A 14 -2.68 -5.52 -10.74
CA LYS A 14 -1.91 -4.31 -11.07
C LYS A 14 -0.41 -4.45 -10.82
N LEU A 15 0.02 -5.54 -10.19
CA LEU A 15 1.41 -5.79 -9.86
C LEU A 15 2.15 -6.44 -11.03
N THR A 16 3.42 -6.09 -11.15
CA THR A 16 4.40 -6.81 -11.96
C THR A 16 4.73 -8.17 -11.36
N ASP A 17 5.31 -9.08 -12.14
CA ASP A 17 5.62 -10.42 -11.65
C ASP A 17 6.69 -10.42 -10.54
N GLU A 18 7.61 -9.45 -10.57
CA GLU A 18 8.61 -9.22 -9.51
C GLU A 18 7.94 -8.74 -8.21
N GLU A 19 7.01 -7.81 -8.30
CA GLU A 19 6.21 -7.34 -7.15
C GLU A 19 5.35 -8.47 -6.57
N LYS A 20 4.72 -9.30 -7.43
CA LYS A 20 3.95 -10.47 -6.99
C LYS A 20 4.82 -11.46 -6.22
N ALA A 21 6.02 -11.76 -6.74
CA ALA A 21 6.96 -12.64 -6.05
C ALA A 21 7.40 -12.07 -4.70
N SER A 22 7.68 -10.76 -4.64
CA SER A 22 8.07 -10.05 -3.42
C SER A 22 6.95 -10.05 -2.37
N ILE A 23 5.71 -9.75 -2.77
CA ILE A 23 4.51 -9.83 -1.91
C ILE A 23 4.36 -11.24 -1.37
N ASN A 24 4.48 -12.26 -2.22
CA ASN A 24 4.27 -13.65 -1.81
C ASN A 24 5.32 -14.09 -0.78
N SER A 25 6.58 -13.69 -0.97
CA SER A 25 7.66 -13.91 -0.01
C SER A 25 7.40 -13.18 1.32
N ALA A 26 7.04 -11.89 1.26
CA ALA A 26 6.78 -11.08 2.43
C ALA A 26 5.61 -11.61 3.27
N LEU A 27 4.49 -11.97 2.63
CA LEU A 27 3.33 -12.53 3.32
C LEU A 27 3.59 -13.93 3.85
N SER A 28 4.36 -14.76 3.13
CA SER A 28 4.76 -16.09 3.64
C SER A 28 5.61 -15.96 4.91
N GLY A 29 6.53 -14.99 4.94
CA GLY A 29 7.32 -14.67 6.13
C GLY A 29 6.46 -14.11 7.27
N LEU A 30 5.54 -13.19 6.96
CA LEU A 30 4.67 -12.56 7.96
C LEU A 30 3.70 -13.54 8.63
N PHE A 31 3.14 -14.48 7.86
CA PHE A 31 2.20 -15.48 8.37
C PHE A 31 2.90 -16.78 8.79
N GLU A 32 4.23 -16.82 8.76
CA GLU A 32 5.06 -17.97 9.15
C GLU A 32 4.65 -19.28 8.45
N ARG A 33 4.10 -19.18 7.23
CA ARG A 33 3.65 -20.34 6.44
C ARG A 33 3.87 -20.11 4.94
N PRO A 34 4.18 -21.16 4.17
CA PRO A 34 4.31 -21.03 2.72
C PRO A 34 2.97 -20.71 2.07
N ILE A 35 2.98 -19.80 1.09
CA ILE A 35 1.82 -19.46 0.26
C ILE A 35 2.14 -19.86 -1.20
N PRO A 36 1.92 -21.13 -1.58
CA PRO A 36 2.37 -21.65 -2.88
C PRO A 36 1.61 -21.03 -4.06
N CYS A 37 0.31 -20.78 -3.91
CA CYS A 37 -0.52 -20.11 -4.90
C CYS A 37 -1.38 -19.04 -4.23
N PHE A 38 -0.88 -17.81 -4.28
CA PHE A 38 -1.46 -16.68 -3.55
C PHE A 38 -2.98 -16.54 -3.73
N ILE A 39 -3.47 -16.56 -4.98
CA ILE A 39 -4.90 -16.34 -5.28
C ILE A 39 -5.78 -17.44 -4.70
N SER A 40 -5.38 -18.71 -4.82
CA SER A 40 -6.20 -19.81 -4.29
C SER A 40 -6.22 -19.85 -2.77
N GLU A 41 -5.11 -19.41 -2.14
CA GLU A 41 -4.95 -19.37 -0.69
C GLU A 41 -5.75 -18.23 -0.03
N LEU A 42 -6.21 -17.22 -0.77
CA LEU A 42 -7.02 -16.13 -0.19
C LEU A 42 -8.28 -16.63 0.52
N SER A 43 -8.83 -17.77 0.10
CA SER A 43 -9.99 -18.40 0.74
C SER A 43 -9.67 -19.05 2.10
N THR A 44 -8.39 -19.33 2.38
CA THR A 44 -7.92 -19.97 3.62
C THR A 44 -7.53 -18.92 4.68
N PHE A 45 -7.47 -17.64 4.28
CA PHE A 45 -7.07 -16.55 5.16
C PHE A 45 -8.21 -16.17 6.10
N ASN A 46 -7.87 -15.87 7.35
CA ASN A 46 -8.80 -15.24 8.27
C ASN A 46 -8.99 -13.76 7.93
N GLU A 47 -9.95 -13.10 8.60
CA GLU A 47 -10.30 -11.70 8.30
C GLU A 47 -9.12 -10.73 8.49
N GLU A 48 -8.31 -10.92 9.53
CA GLU A 48 -7.14 -10.10 9.81
C GLU A 48 -6.07 -10.27 8.72
N GLU A 49 -5.77 -11.53 8.35
CA GLU A 49 -4.84 -11.86 7.27
C GLU A 49 -5.27 -11.23 5.94
N LEU A 50 -6.57 -11.24 5.63
CA LEU A 50 -7.12 -10.58 4.45
C LEU A 50 -6.94 -9.06 4.50
N VAL A 51 -7.21 -8.42 5.64
CA VAL A 51 -7.03 -6.97 5.81
C VAL A 51 -5.55 -6.58 5.67
N VAL A 52 -4.66 -7.32 6.33
CA VAL A 52 -3.21 -7.13 6.23
C VAL A 52 -2.74 -7.28 4.79
N THR A 53 -3.15 -8.34 4.11
CA THR A 53 -2.81 -8.60 2.70
C THR A 53 -3.24 -7.45 1.79
N LYS A 54 -4.50 -7.01 1.91
CA LYS A 54 -5.04 -5.87 1.15
C LYS A 54 -4.21 -4.60 1.39
N ASN A 55 -3.93 -4.29 2.66
CA ASN A 55 -3.23 -3.07 3.03
C ASN A 55 -1.76 -3.10 2.55
N THR A 56 -1.10 -4.24 2.62
CA THR A 56 0.27 -4.42 2.14
C THR A 56 0.36 -4.18 0.63
N ILE A 57 -0.51 -4.81 -0.16
CA ILE A 57 -0.52 -4.62 -1.62
C ILE A 57 -0.87 -3.17 -1.97
N ASN A 58 -1.88 -2.60 -1.31
CA ASN A 58 -2.28 -1.22 -1.56
C ASN A 58 -1.17 -0.23 -1.20
N GLY A 59 -0.47 -0.44 -0.08
CA GLY A 59 0.66 0.38 0.35
C GLY A 59 1.82 0.34 -0.64
N LEU A 60 2.12 -0.84 -1.21
CA LEU A 60 3.10 -0.98 -2.28
C LEU A 60 2.73 -0.16 -3.51
N ILE A 61 1.48 -0.29 -3.99
CA ILE A 61 0.98 0.45 -5.17
C ILE A 61 1.06 1.95 -4.92
N LEU A 62 0.55 2.43 -3.78
CA LEU A 62 0.58 3.84 -3.42
C LEU A 62 2.01 4.38 -3.37
N THR A 63 2.93 3.61 -2.81
CA THR A 63 4.35 3.97 -2.74
C THR A 63 4.96 4.05 -4.14
N ARG A 64 4.76 3.03 -4.98
CA ARG A 64 5.25 3.03 -6.37
C ARG A 64 4.71 4.21 -7.18
N GLU A 65 3.44 4.55 -7.02
CA GLU A 65 2.78 5.61 -7.79
C GLU A 65 3.20 7.02 -7.33
N ASN A 66 3.40 7.24 -6.03
CA ASN A 66 3.54 8.60 -5.48
C ASN A 66 4.96 8.95 -4.99
N VAL A 67 5.83 7.96 -4.76
CA VAL A 67 7.23 8.24 -4.36
C VAL A 67 7.98 9.10 -5.35
N PRO A 68 7.86 8.94 -6.68
CA PRO A 68 8.56 9.81 -7.63
C PRO A 68 8.21 11.29 -7.45
N ASP A 69 6.92 11.59 -7.28
CA ASP A 69 6.45 12.96 -7.04
C ASP A 69 6.92 13.51 -5.69
N LEU A 70 6.95 12.67 -4.65
CA LEU A 70 7.48 13.02 -3.33
C LEU A 70 8.98 13.35 -3.39
N LEU A 71 9.77 12.56 -4.12
CA LEU A 71 11.20 12.80 -4.30
C LEU A 71 11.43 14.10 -5.09
N GLU A 72 10.64 14.34 -6.14
CA GLU A 72 10.71 15.57 -6.90
C GLU A 72 10.37 16.79 -6.04
N ALA A 73 9.26 16.72 -5.29
CA ALA A 73 8.86 17.78 -4.37
C ALA A 73 9.94 18.04 -3.31
N TYR A 74 10.51 16.97 -2.75
CA TYR A 74 11.60 17.08 -1.79
C TYR A 74 12.81 17.81 -2.39
N GLU A 75 13.31 17.40 -3.55
CA GLU A 75 14.46 18.06 -4.19
C GLU A 75 14.14 19.53 -4.56
N ARG A 76 12.92 19.84 -5.01
CA ARG A 76 12.49 21.23 -5.28
C ARG A 76 12.45 22.12 -4.03
N LEU A 77 12.25 21.54 -2.85
CA LEU A 77 12.11 22.24 -1.58
C LEU A 77 13.38 22.17 -0.72
N LYS A 78 14.30 21.27 -1.07
CA LYS A 78 15.59 21.10 -0.41
C LYS A 78 16.36 22.42 -0.41
N ASN A 79 16.79 22.84 0.77
CA ASN A 79 17.47 24.12 1.03
C ASN A 79 16.61 25.38 0.79
N LYS A 80 15.29 25.26 0.64
CA LYS A 80 14.39 26.41 0.76
C LYS A 80 14.07 26.65 2.22
N ASP A 81 13.95 27.93 2.58
CA ASP A 81 13.52 28.35 3.91
C ASP A 81 12.00 28.16 4.01
N LEU A 82 11.59 26.90 4.22
CA LEU A 82 10.18 26.53 4.26
C LEU A 82 9.54 27.08 5.56
N PRO A 83 8.31 27.60 5.48
CA PRO A 83 7.61 28.06 6.67
C PRO A 83 7.44 26.90 7.66
N GLN A 84 8.00 27.06 8.86
CA GLN A 84 7.86 26.07 9.95
C GLN A 84 6.44 26.01 10.53
N LYS A 85 5.59 26.98 10.17
CA LYS A 85 4.21 27.08 10.64
C LYS A 85 3.31 27.48 9.48
N VAL A 86 2.44 26.56 9.06
CA VAL A 86 1.38 26.84 8.09
C VAL A 86 0.10 27.04 8.88
N SER A 87 -0.56 28.19 8.69
CA SER A 87 -1.86 28.48 9.29
C SER A 87 -2.89 28.47 8.18
N PHE A 88 -3.85 27.55 8.24
CA PHE A 88 -5.04 27.62 7.38
C PHE A 88 -6.02 28.60 8.03
N GLY A 89 -6.61 29.49 7.23
CA GLY A 89 -7.38 30.64 7.71
C GLY A 89 -8.45 30.28 8.75
N HIS A 90 -8.74 31.23 9.65
CA HIS A 90 -9.81 31.09 10.64
C HIS A 90 -11.15 30.92 9.89
N LEU A 91 -11.87 29.84 10.20
CA LEU A 91 -13.29 29.74 9.87
C LEU A 91 -14.01 30.83 10.66
N THR A 92 -14.32 31.95 9.99
CA THR A 92 -15.31 32.90 10.51
C THR A 92 -16.67 32.25 10.26
N VAL A 93 -17.24 31.71 11.33
CA VAL A 93 -18.65 31.30 11.34
C VAL A 93 -19.41 32.56 11.76
N ASP A 94 -20.10 33.19 10.79
CA ASP A 94 -21.13 34.19 11.07
C ASP A 94 -22.39 33.50 11.61
#